data_AF-A0A7S2Z3Y4-F1
#
_entry.id   AF-A0A7S2Z3Y4-F1
#
_cell.length_a   1.000
_cell.length_b   1.000
_cell.length_c   1.000
_cell.angle_alpha   90.00
_cell.angle_beta   90.00
_cell.angle_gamma   90.00
#
_symmetry.space_group_name_H-M   'P 1'
#
loop_
_entity.id
_entity.type
_entity.pdbx_description
1 polymer ?
#
loop_
_entity_poly.entity_id
_entity_poly.type
_entity_poly.pdbx_seq_one_letter_code
_entity_poly.pdbx_strand_id
1 'polypeptide(L)'
;GSSRCRCWPAHNQRKQRTPQQPLPFQTQLIRKQMPSQQLLQQDRSLAGATTLENVGQTTDSANSITITAPDDWHLHLRDGQVLGDVVPHAASHYSRAIVMPNLTPPVTTASLAAEYEARIAEQIPSGSAFKPLMTLYLTDDTPPEEVHRAK
;
A
#
# COMPACT_ATOMS: atom_id res chain seq x y z
N GLY A 1 -18.78 -50.20 3.39
CA GLY A 1 -18.86 -49.59 4.73
C GLY A 1 -18.37 -48.18 4.66
N SER A 2 -19.29 -47.21 4.78
CA SER A 2 -19.02 -45.77 4.82
C SER A 2 -18.22 -45.41 6.08
N SER A 3 -17.10 -44.69 5.93
CA SER A 3 -16.42 -44.03 7.05
C SER A 3 -16.10 -42.59 6.65
N ARG A 4 -16.94 -41.69 7.18
CA ARG A 4 -16.94 -40.23 7.00
C ARG A 4 -15.67 -39.60 7.57
N CYS A 5 -14.99 -38.77 6.77
CA CYS A 5 -14.13 -37.72 7.28
C CYS A 5 -15.00 -36.68 8.02
N ARG A 6 -14.67 -36.42 9.29
CA ARG A 6 -15.34 -35.40 10.10
C ARG A 6 -14.76 -34.03 9.74
N CYS A 7 -15.56 -33.19 9.07
CA CYS A 7 -15.28 -31.77 8.91
C CYS A 7 -15.52 -31.02 10.23
N TRP A 8 -14.63 -30.08 10.52
CA TRP A 8 -14.71 -29.14 11.64
C TRP A 8 -15.86 -28.14 11.36
N PRO A 9 -16.80 -27.86 12.28
CA PRO A 9 -17.87 -26.90 12.00
C PRO A 9 -17.31 -25.48 12.12
N ALA A 10 -17.17 -24.79 10.99
CA ALA A 10 -16.96 -23.36 10.94
C ALA A 10 -18.24 -22.65 11.40
N HIS A 11 -18.23 -22.07 12.60
CA HIS A 11 -19.28 -21.19 13.07
C HIS A 11 -19.25 -19.87 12.28
N ASN A 12 -20.07 -19.78 11.23
CA ASN A 12 -20.36 -18.54 10.51
C ASN A 12 -21.34 -17.68 11.32
N GLN A 13 -20.83 -16.98 12.34
CA GLN A 13 -21.60 -15.97 13.08
C GLN A 13 -21.59 -14.65 12.30
N ARG A 14 -22.51 -14.51 11.33
CA ARG A 14 -22.89 -13.20 10.75
C ARG A 14 -23.47 -12.33 11.87
N LYS A 15 -22.65 -11.46 12.47
CA LYS A 15 -23.15 -10.35 13.29
C LYS A 15 -23.92 -9.41 12.37
N GLN A 16 -25.24 -9.44 12.44
CA GLN A 16 -26.11 -8.44 11.85
C GLN A 16 -25.78 -7.09 12.50
N ARG A 17 -25.13 -6.18 11.77
CA ARG A 17 -24.93 -4.79 12.19
C ARG A 17 -26.18 -4.00 11.87
N THR A 18 -26.77 -3.40 12.89
CA THR A 18 -27.87 -2.42 12.80
C THR A 18 -27.46 -1.21 11.96
N PRO A 19 -28.37 -0.58 11.18
CA PRO A 19 -28.02 0.62 10.41
C PRO A 19 -27.83 1.81 11.37
N GLN A 20 -26.62 2.33 11.46
CA GLN A 20 -26.35 3.62 12.12
C GLN A 20 -26.63 4.75 11.13
N GLN A 21 -27.44 5.73 11.54
CA GLN A 21 -27.73 6.94 10.77
C GLN A 21 -26.46 7.78 10.56
N PRO A 22 -26.30 8.49 9.42
CA PRO A 22 -25.13 9.32 9.18
C PRO A 22 -25.18 10.61 10.03
N LEU A 23 -24.08 10.91 10.72
CA LEU A 23 -23.86 12.19 11.38
C LEU A 23 -23.43 13.25 10.34
N PRO A 24 -23.79 14.53 10.52
CA PRO A 24 -23.48 15.58 9.55
C PRO A 24 -21.97 15.92 9.52
N PHE A 25 -21.44 15.98 8.31
CA PHE A 25 -20.06 16.36 8.01
C PHE A 25 -19.91 17.89 8.09
N GLN A 26 -19.20 18.40 9.10
CA GLN A 26 -18.74 19.79 9.14
C GLN A 26 -17.28 19.85 8.71
N THR A 27 -17.02 20.36 7.50
CA THR A 27 -15.69 20.69 7.01
C THR A 27 -15.24 22.01 7.65
N GLN A 28 -14.36 21.95 8.65
CA GLN A 28 -13.62 23.11 9.15
C GLN A 28 -12.31 23.24 8.35
N LEU A 29 -12.22 24.26 7.50
CA LEU A 29 -10.99 24.65 6.80
C LEU A 29 -9.99 25.22 7.82
N ILE A 30 -8.97 24.46 8.20
CA ILE A 30 -7.85 24.99 8.98
C ILE A 30 -6.79 25.52 8.00
N ARG A 31 -6.87 26.83 7.75
CA ARG A 31 -5.81 27.62 7.12
C ARG A 31 -4.65 27.74 8.11
N LYS A 32 -3.57 26.94 7.93
CA LYS A 32 -2.32 27.16 8.66
C LYS A 32 -1.58 28.35 8.06
N GLN A 33 -1.60 29.47 8.78
CA GLN A 33 -0.72 30.62 8.57
C GLN A 33 0.72 30.25 8.97
N MET A 34 1.67 30.44 8.06
CA MET A 34 3.12 30.39 8.33
C MET A 34 3.57 31.78 8.79
N PRO A 35 4.23 31.95 9.95
CA PRO A 35 4.80 33.24 10.33
C PRO A 35 6.15 33.46 9.64
N SER A 36 6.30 34.65 9.07
CA SER A 36 7.54 35.19 8.51
C SER A 36 8.63 35.28 9.58
N GLN A 37 9.79 34.66 9.32
CA GLN A 37 11.00 34.84 10.10
C GLN A 37 11.65 36.17 9.70
N GLN A 38 11.70 37.13 10.62
CA GLN A 38 12.57 38.29 10.52
C GLN A 38 13.22 38.59 11.88
N LEU A 39 14.55 38.67 11.81
CA LEU A 39 15.53 39.29 12.72
C LEU A 39 15.65 38.79 14.16
N LEU A 40 16.86 38.33 14.50
CA LEU A 40 17.70 39.01 15.50
C LEU A 40 19.18 38.73 15.19
N GLN A 41 19.90 39.82 14.98
CA GLN A 41 21.35 39.88 14.83
C GLN A 41 21.89 40.65 16.05
N GLN A 42 23.13 40.34 16.45
CA GLN A 42 23.93 40.92 17.56
C GLN A 42 23.78 40.13 18.88
N ASP A 43 24.86 39.74 19.58
CA ASP A 43 26.02 40.56 19.90
C ASP A 43 27.35 39.79 20.11
N ARG A 44 28.45 40.53 20.06
CA ARG A 44 29.87 40.15 20.09
C ARG A 44 30.44 39.80 21.48
N SER A 45 31.60 39.12 21.43
CA SER A 45 32.84 39.36 22.20
C SER A 45 33.27 38.37 23.31
N LEU A 46 34.32 37.60 22.94
CA LEU A 46 35.59 37.30 23.64
C LEU A 46 35.61 37.09 25.17
N ALA A 47 35.97 35.88 25.61
CA ALA A 47 37.32 35.57 26.16
C ALA A 47 37.41 34.15 26.77
N GLY A 48 38.43 33.40 26.34
CA GLY A 48 39.25 32.54 27.21
C GLY A 48 38.68 31.20 27.72
N ALA A 49 39.04 30.11 27.05
CA ALA A 49 39.56 28.90 27.72
C ALA A 49 40.15 27.94 26.66
N THR A 50 41.47 27.82 26.67
CA THR A 50 42.21 26.69 26.10
C THR A 50 41.69 25.38 26.68
N THR A 51 41.36 24.38 25.84
CA THR A 51 41.43 22.94 26.16
C THR A 51 41.12 22.11 24.89
N LEU A 52 42.15 21.40 24.41
CA LEU A 52 42.15 20.15 23.64
C LEU A 52 41.53 20.14 22.23
N GLU A 53 42.42 20.08 21.23
CA GLU A 53 42.13 19.50 19.92
C GLU A 53 41.76 18.02 20.09
N ASN A 54 40.47 17.74 20.24
CA ASN A 54 39.92 16.47 19.83
C ASN A 54 39.14 16.74 18.55
N VAL A 55 39.74 16.40 17.41
CA VAL A 55 39.01 16.20 16.15
C VAL A 55 38.13 14.96 16.35
N GLY A 56 37.06 15.16 17.12
CA GLY A 56 35.99 14.19 17.27
C GLY A 56 35.29 14.13 15.92
N GLN A 57 35.62 13.08 15.17
CA GLN A 57 34.94 12.70 13.94
C GLN A 57 33.43 12.91 14.13
N THR A 58 32.88 13.89 13.43
CA THR A 58 31.46 13.93 13.14
C THR A 58 31.17 12.66 12.37
N THR A 59 30.61 11.65 13.05
CA THR A 59 30.07 10.47 12.39
C THR A 59 29.09 10.97 11.35
N ASP A 60 29.46 10.83 10.07
CA ASP A 60 28.67 11.27 8.94
C ASP A 60 27.37 10.47 9.01
N SER A 61 26.32 11.11 9.52
CA SER A 61 25.01 10.49 9.68
C SER A 61 24.47 10.28 8.28
N ALA A 62 24.73 9.09 7.73
CA ALA A 62 24.21 8.70 6.43
C ALA A 62 22.67 8.73 6.50
N ASN A 63 22.09 9.84 6.05
CA ASN A 63 20.65 10.07 6.01
C ASN A 63 20.00 9.44 4.78
N SER A 64 20.70 8.56 4.07
CA SER A 64 20.23 7.89 2.86
C SER A 64 20.65 6.43 2.82
N ILE A 65 19.76 5.61 2.28
CA ILE A 65 20.02 4.20 1.96
C ILE A 65 19.65 3.97 0.49
N THR A 66 20.52 3.28 -0.23
CA THR A 66 20.22 2.80 -1.59
C THR A 66 19.93 1.32 -1.50
N ILE A 67 18.75 0.92 -1.96
CA ILE A 67 18.32 -0.48 -2.02
C ILE A 67 17.95 -0.85 -3.45
N THR A 68 18.03 -2.13 -3.77
CA THR A 68 17.40 -2.67 -4.98
C THR A 68 15.90 -2.34 -4.96
N ALA A 69 15.33 -2.07 -6.13
CA ALA A 69 13.91 -1.75 -6.24
C ALA A 69 13.07 -2.86 -5.58
N PRO A 70 12.24 -2.52 -4.58
CA PRO A 70 11.49 -3.51 -3.81
C PRO A 70 10.24 -3.99 -4.56
N ASP A 71 9.60 -5.02 -4.02
CA ASP A 71 8.30 -5.52 -4.44
C ASP A 71 7.30 -5.44 -3.27
N ASP A 72 6.02 -5.26 -3.58
CA ASP A 72 4.93 -5.31 -2.59
C ASP A 72 4.20 -6.66 -2.65
N TRP A 73 4.42 -7.49 -1.63
CA TRP A 73 3.85 -8.85 -1.61
C TRP A 73 2.38 -8.91 -1.18
N HIS A 74 1.73 -7.78 -0.87
CA HIS A 74 0.31 -7.73 -0.53
C HIS A 74 -0.30 -6.35 -0.84
N LEU A 75 -0.86 -6.19 -2.04
CA LEU A 75 -1.41 -4.90 -2.48
C LEU A 75 -2.90 -4.98 -2.86
N HIS A 76 -3.66 -3.98 -2.44
CA HIS A 76 -5.07 -3.79 -2.85
C HIS A 76 -5.21 -2.56 -3.74
N LEU A 77 -5.38 -2.77 -5.05
CA LEU A 77 -5.48 -1.69 -6.04
C LEU A 77 -6.91 -1.16 -6.25
N ARG A 78 -7.94 -1.85 -5.73
CA ARG A 78 -9.36 -1.51 -5.95
C ARG A 78 -9.69 -1.48 -7.44
N ASP A 79 -10.77 -0.81 -7.84
CA ASP A 79 -11.19 -0.73 -9.25
C ASP A 79 -11.83 0.63 -9.55
N GLY A 80 -12.12 0.89 -10.82
CA GLY A 80 -12.73 2.15 -11.28
C GLY A 80 -11.83 3.36 -11.05
N GLN A 81 -12.40 4.48 -10.59
CA GLN A 81 -11.65 5.74 -10.44
C GLN A 81 -10.47 5.61 -9.47
N VAL A 82 -10.64 4.87 -8.37
CA VAL A 82 -9.58 4.67 -7.37
C VAL A 82 -8.37 3.96 -7.98
N LEU A 83 -8.58 3.07 -8.94
CA LEU A 83 -7.50 2.35 -9.61
C LEU A 83 -6.51 3.30 -10.29
N GLY A 84 -7.04 4.33 -10.98
CA GLY A 84 -6.23 5.35 -11.65
C GLY A 84 -5.41 6.21 -10.71
N ASP A 85 -5.86 6.40 -9.47
CA ASP A 85 -5.11 7.13 -8.46
C ASP A 85 -3.98 6.26 -7.85
N VAL A 86 -4.27 5.00 -7.55
CA VAL A 86 -3.35 4.16 -6.74
C VAL A 86 -2.31 3.40 -7.56
N VAL A 87 -2.59 3.03 -8.81
CA VAL A 87 -1.63 2.30 -9.66
C VAL A 87 -0.36 3.13 -9.93
N PRO A 88 -0.43 4.43 -10.30
CA PRO A 88 0.77 5.25 -10.46
C PRO A 88 1.61 5.35 -9.19
N HIS A 89 0.98 5.42 -8.02
CA HIS A 89 1.67 5.44 -6.74
C HIS A 89 2.39 4.13 -6.44
N ALA A 90 1.77 2.98 -6.70
CA ALA A 90 2.44 1.69 -6.55
C ALA A 90 3.63 1.57 -7.52
N ALA A 91 3.42 1.98 -8.77
CA ALA A 91 4.41 1.91 -9.85
C ALA A 91 5.62 2.83 -9.65
N SER A 92 5.52 3.88 -8.82
CA SER A 92 6.66 4.75 -8.48
C SER A 92 7.58 4.20 -7.40
N HIS A 93 7.11 3.22 -6.62
CA HIS A 93 7.84 2.70 -5.46
C HIS A 93 8.28 1.24 -5.60
N TYR A 94 7.53 0.44 -6.37
CA TYR A 94 7.74 -1.01 -6.47
C TYR A 94 8.01 -1.45 -7.91
N SER A 95 8.78 -2.52 -8.05
CA SER A 95 8.97 -3.19 -9.33
C SER A 95 7.83 -4.17 -9.63
N ARG A 96 7.35 -4.89 -8.63
CA ARG A 96 6.25 -5.85 -8.76
C ARG A 96 5.33 -5.78 -7.56
N ALA A 97 4.09 -6.22 -7.72
CA ALA A 97 3.19 -6.39 -6.59
C ALA A 97 2.26 -7.59 -6.73
N ILE A 98 2.03 -8.33 -5.65
CA ILE A 98 0.94 -9.31 -5.58
C ILE A 98 -0.37 -8.58 -5.36
N VAL A 99 -1.23 -8.61 -6.38
CA VAL A 99 -2.51 -7.91 -6.39
C VAL A 99 -3.59 -8.82 -5.81
N MET A 100 -4.21 -8.37 -4.72
CA MET A 100 -5.23 -9.12 -4.00
C MET A 100 -6.59 -9.10 -4.73
N PRO A 101 -7.38 -10.19 -4.67
CA PRO A 101 -8.49 -10.43 -5.58
C PRO A 101 -9.87 -10.03 -5.00
N ASN A 102 -9.88 -9.37 -3.84
CA ASN A 102 -11.07 -9.06 -3.05
C ASN A 102 -11.81 -7.79 -3.53
N LEU A 103 -12.11 -7.73 -4.83
CA LEU A 103 -13.02 -6.76 -5.41
C LEU A 103 -14.48 -7.10 -5.07
N THR A 104 -15.41 -6.25 -5.51
CA THR A 104 -16.86 -6.48 -5.40
C THR A 104 -17.48 -6.43 -6.81
N PRO A 105 -17.81 -7.56 -7.45
CA PRO A 105 -17.59 -8.95 -6.98
C PRO A 105 -16.11 -9.38 -6.96
N PRO A 106 -15.73 -10.43 -6.21
CA PRO A 106 -14.35 -10.88 -6.13
C PRO A 106 -13.87 -11.51 -7.44
N VAL A 107 -12.55 -11.48 -7.67
CA VAL A 107 -11.90 -12.09 -8.82
C VAL A 107 -11.67 -13.58 -8.53
N THR A 108 -12.52 -14.46 -9.06
CA THR A 108 -12.51 -15.89 -8.75
C THR A 108 -12.02 -16.80 -9.88
N THR A 109 -11.86 -16.27 -11.10
CA THR A 109 -11.44 -17.03 -12.29
C THR A 109 -10.24 -16.40 -12.98
N ALA A 110 -9.48 -17.21 -13.72
CA ALA A 110 -8.33 -16.76 -14.50
C ALA A 110 -8.72 -15.69 -15.55
N SER A 111 -9.92 -15.80 -16.15
CA SER A 111 -10.44 -14.79 -17.08
C SER A 111 -10.63 -13.44 -16.39
N LEU A 112 -11.29 -13.45 -15.22
CA LEU A 112 -11.50 -12.22 -14.45
C LEU A 112 -10.17 -11.59 -14.01
N ALA A 113 -9.17 -12.42 -13.67
CA ALA A 113 -7.84 -11.94 -13.32
C ALA A 113 -7.15 -11.28 -14.52
N ALA A 114 -7.21 -11.87 -15.71
CA ALA A 114 -6.65 -11.29 -16.93
C ALA A 114 -7.35 -9.98 -17.34
N GLU A 115 -8.68 -9.93 -17.21
CA GLU A 115 -9.45 -8.70 -17.44
C GLU A 115 -9.07 -7.60 -16.44
N TYR A 116 -8.83 -7.96 -15.17
CA TYR A 116 -8.41 -7.00 -14.16
C TYR A 116 -6.96 -6.53 -14.38
N GLU A 117 -6.06 -7.43 -14.76
CA GLU A 117 -4.69 -7.09 -15.15
C GLU A 117 -4.66 -6.09 -16.31
N ALA A 118 -5.50 -6.28 -17.32
CA ALA A 118 -5.63 -5.35 -18.44
C ALA A 118 -6.05 -3.95 -17.96
N ARG A 119 -7.04 -3.85 -17.07
CA ARG A 119 -7.45 -2.56 -16.48
C ARG A 119 -6.33 -1.91 -15.66
N ILE A 120 -5.55 -2.71 -14.92
CA ILE A 120 -4.38 -2.21 -14.18
C ILE A 120 -3.35 -1.67 -15.15
N ALA A 121 -3.04 -2.41 -16.21
CA ALA A 121 -2.03 -2.05 -17.21
C ALA A 121 -2.33 -0.71 -17.89
N GLU A 122 -3.61 -0.40 -18.13
CA GLU A 122 -4.05 0.91 -18.66
C GLU A 122 -3.74 2.08 -17.72
N GLN A 123 -3.60 1.84 -16.42
CA GLN A 123 -3.28 2.86 -15.42
C GLN A 123 -1.78 2.95 -15.10
N ILE A 124 -0.94 2.07 -15.66
CA ILE A 124 0.50 2.09 -15.42
C ILE A 124 1.12 3.25 -16.22
N PRO A 125 1.87 4.18 -15.57
CA PRO A 125 2.53 5.28 -16.28
C PRO A 125 3.50 4.79 -17.36
N SER A 126 3.49 5.47 -18.51
CA SER A 126 4.42 5.18 -19.62
C SER A 126 5.88 5.16 -19.14
N GLY A 127 6.60 4.08 -19.48
CA GLY A 127 8.00 3.90 -19.08
C GLY A 127 8.19 3.27 -17.69
N SER A 128 7.13 3.04 -16.92
CA SER A 128 7.24 2.23 -15.71
C SER A 128 7.45 0.75 -16.05
N ALA A 129 8.31 0.08 -15.29
CA ALA A 129 8.54 -1.36 -15.35
C ALA A 129 7.68 -2.13 -14.32
N PHE A 130 6.68 -1.48 -13.71
CA PHE A 130 5.83 -2.08 -12.71
C PHE A 130 5.07 -3.30 -13.26
N LYS A 131 5.15 -4.43 -12.56
CA LYS A 131 4.47 -5.67 -12.95
C LYS A 131 3.47 -6.12 -11.87
N PRO A 132 2.15 -6.06 -12.13
CA PRO A 132 1.17 -6.70 -11.26
C PRO A 132 1.29 -8.23 -11.37
N LEU A 133 1.15 -8.92 -10.23
CA LEU A 133 1.10 -10.37 -10.11
C LEU A 133 -0.27 -10.74 -9.58
N MET A 134 -1.12 -11.28 -10.45
CA MET A 134 -2.53 -11.50 -10.15
C MET A 134 -2.74 -12.70 -9.23
N THR A 135 -3.84 -12.66 -8.46
CA THR A 135 -4.26 -13.76 -7.60
C THR A 135 -5.74 -14.06 -7.81
N LEU A 136 -6.20 -15.21 -7.31
CA LEU A 136 -7.60 -15.61 -7.33
C LEU A 136 -8.16 -15.67 -5.92
N TYR A 137 -9.37 -15.19 -5.74
CA TYR A 137 -10.13 -15.33 -4.51
C TYR A 137 -10.69 -16.75 -4.45
N LEU A 138 -10.18 -17.57 -3.53
CA LEU A 138 -10.67 -18.94 -3.35
C LEU A 138 -12.04 -18.94 -2.63
N THR A 139 -12.96 -19.73 -3.17
CA THR A 139 -14.31 -19.98 -2.64
C THR A 139 -14.56 -21.48 -2.55
N ASP A 140 -15.61 -21.89 -1.83
CA ASP A 140 -16.04 -23.29 -1.76
C ASP A 140 -16.38 -23.87 -3.15
N ASP A 141 -16.78 -23.01 -4.09
CA ASP A 141 -17.14 -23.38 -5.47
C ASP A 141 -15.95 -23.31 -6.46
N THR A 142 -14.74 -22.99 -6.00
CA THR A 142 -13.58 -22.88 -6.89
C THR A 142 -13.11 -24.27 -7.33
N PRO A 143 -13.26 -24.64 -8.62
CA PRO A 143 -12.86 -25.97 -9.07
C PRO A 143 -11.32 -26.05 -9.14
N PRO A 144 -10.71 -27.22 -8.86
CA PRO A 144 -9.27 -27.41 -9.00
C PRO A 144 -8.73 -27.09 -10.39
N GLU A 145 -9.56 -27.23 -11.44
CA GLU A 145 -9.23 -26.84 -12.81
C GLU A 145 -8.94 -25.34 -12.97
N GLU A 146 -9.55 -24.49 -12.13
CA GLU A 146 -9.28 -23.04 -12.16
C GLU A 146 -7.83 -22.75 -11.76
N VAL A 147 -7.31 -23.47 -10.76
CA VAL A 147 -5.91 -23.35 -10.33
C VAL A 147 -4.94 -23.78 -11.44
N HIS A 148 -5.32 -24.75 -12.27
CA HIS A 148 -4.49 -25.18 -13.41
C HIS A 148 -4.53 -24.19 -14.56
N ARG A 149 -5.68 -23.55 -14.82
CA ARG A 149 -5.80 -22.50 -15.84
C ARG A 149 -5.05 -21.22 -15.50
N ALA A 150 -4.90 -20.92 -14.21
CA ALA A 150 -4.28 -19.69 -13.73
C ALA A 150 -2.74 -19.75 -13.60
N LYS A 151 -2.11 -20.88 -14.00
CA LYS A 151 -0.65 -21.04 -14.03
C LYS A 151 -0.05 -20.41 -15.28
#